data_AF-S6V0A9-F1
#
_entry.id   AF-S6V0A9-F1
#
_cell.length_a   1.000
_cell.length_b   1.000
_cell.length_c   1.000
_cell.angle_alpha   90.00
_cell.angle_beta   90.00
_cell.angle_gamma   90.00
#
_symmetry.space_group_name_H-M   'P 1'
#
loop_
_entity.id
_entity.type
_entity.pdbx_description
1 polymer ?
#
loop_
_entity_poly.entity_id
_entity_poly.type
_entity_poly.pdbx_seq_one_letter_code
_entity_poly.pdbx_strand_id
1 'polypeptide(L)'
;MTQIASAAEQLSAVTEQTSAGVNSQKVETDQVATAMHEMSATVHEVARNAEQASVAASDADKQAREGDKVVGEAIQQIERLAAEVVRSSDAMNVLEQDSDKIGKVMDVIKAVAEQTNLLALNAAIEAARAGEAGRGFAVVADEVRGLAQRTQQSTEEIEGLVAALQNGTRQVSGIMLGSRTLTDSSVELTRKAGTSLESITRTVSNIQAMNQQIAAAAEQQSSVADEISRSIVNVRDVSEQTAEASEETAASSVELARLGGQLQMMVSHFRV
;
A
#
# COMPACT_ATOMS: atom_id res chain seq x y z
N MET A 1 84.31 22.39 23.53
CA MET A 1 84.92 21.30 22.75
C MET A 1 84.18 19.99 22.97
N THR A 2 84.11 19.44 24.19
CA THR A 2 83.22 18.30 24.54
C THR A 2 81.74 18.55 24.22
N GLN A 3 81.31 19.81 24.30
CA GLN A 3 79.96 20.24 23.93
C GLN A 3 79.62 20.05 22.44
N ILE A 4 80.58 20.13 21.50
CA ILE A 4 80.29 19.98 20.06
C ILE A 4 80.02 18.51 19.71
N ALA A 5 80.86 17.60 20.21
CA ALA A 5 80.66 16.17 20.01
C ALA A 5 79.35 15.70 20.66
N SER A 6 79.07 16.15 21.89
CA SER A 6 77.81 15.84 22.57
C SER A 6 76.58 16.42 21.86
N ALA A 7 76.67 17.65 21.33
CA ALA A 7 75.57 18.24 20.55
C ALA A 7 75.34 17.49 19.24
N ALA A 8 76.40 17.04 18.56
CA ALA A 8 76.29 16.24 17.33
C ALA A 8 75.67 14.86 17.58
N GLU A 9 76.04 14.20 18.68
CA GLU A 9 75.40 12.94 19.11
C GLU A 9 73.91 13.13 19.43
N GLN A 10 73.55 14.21 20.15
CA GLN A 10 72.15 14.53 20.40
C GLN A 10 71.38 14.83 19.12
N LEU A 11 71.97 15.56 18.17
CA LEU A 11 71.34 15.86 16.89
C LEU A 11 71.12 14.58 16.08
N SER A 12 72.10 13.66 16.07
CA SER A 12 71.96 12.34 15.43
C SER A 12 70.82 11.53 16.03
N ALA A 13 70.71 11.48 17.36
CA ALA A 13 69.63 10.76 18.05
C ALA A 13 68.24 11.36 17.74
N VAL A 14 68.11 12.69 17.74
CA VAL A 14 66.85 13.37 17.37
C VAL A 14 66.50 13.10 15.91
N THR A 15 67.50 13.05 15.03
CA THR A 15 67.30 12.78 13.61
C THR A 15 66.84 11.34 13.37
N GLU A 16 67.45 10.35 14.02
CA GLU A 16 66.99 8.95 13.95
C GLU A 16 65.54 8.80 14.45
N GLN A 17 65.19 9.48 15.55
CA GLN A 17 63.83 9.49 16.06
C GLN A 17 62.85 10.15 15.07
N THR A 18 63.28 11.23 14.41
CA THR A 18 62.47 11.94 13.41
C THR A 18 62.24 11.06 12.18
N SER A 19 63.27 10.41 11.65
CA SER A 19 63.14 9.47 10.52
C SER A 19 62.23 8.29 10.84
N ALA A 20 62.31 7.73 12.06
CA ALA A 20 61.39 6.68 12.50
C ALA A 20 59.93 7.18 12.59
N GLY A 21 59.74 8.42 13.07
CA GLY A 21 58.44 9.08 13.11
C GLY A 21 57.84 9.31 11.71
N VAL A 22 58.65 9.82 10.77
CA VAL A 22 58.24 10.04 9.38
C VAL A 22 57.85 8.74 8.70
N ASN A 23 58.61 7.65 8.91
CA ASN A 23 58.26 6.35 8.34
C ASN A 23 56.92 5.81 8.89
N SER A 24 56.67 6.02 10.19
CA SER A 24 55.39 5.65 10.82
C SER A 24 54.23 6.49 10.25
N GLN A 25 54.43 7.80 10.11
CA GLN A 25 53.44 8.71 9.52
C GLN A 25 53.12 8.34 8.07
N LYS A 26 54.10 7.92 7.28
CA LYS A 26 53.87 7.45 5.90
C LYS A 26 52.95 6.24 5.85
N VAL A 27 53.17 5.25 6.72
CA VAL A 27 52.31 4.06 6.82
C VAL A 27 50.89 4.44 7.22
N GLU A 28 50.71 5.31 8.21
CA GLU A 28 49.38 5.80 8.60
C GLU A 28 48.71 6.56 7.46
N THR A 29 49.45 7.42 6.76
CA THR A 29 48.92 8.22 5.64
C THR A 29 48.46 7.33 4.49
N ASP A 30 49.20 6.28 4.14
CA ASP A 30 48.80 5.30 3.11
C ASP A 30 47.54 4.49 3.54
N GLN A 31 47.41 4.17 4.83
CA GLN A 31 46.20 3.53 5.38
C GLN A 31 44.99 4.45 5.28
N VAL A 32 45.14 5.73 5.66
CA VAL A 32 44.05 6.72 5.54
C VAL A 32 43.68 6.92 4.07
N ALA A 33 44.66 6.98 3.15
CA ALA A 33 44.41 7.08 1.71
C ALA A 33 43.53 5.92 1.20
N THR A 34 43.83 4.69 1.65
CA THR A 34 43.05 3.50 1.32
C THR A 34 41.63 3.59 1.86
N ALA A 35 41.47 3.98 3.14
CA ALA A 35 40.17 4.17 3.77
C ALA A 35 39.34 5.26 3.06
N MET A 36 39.99 6.33 2.56
CA MET A 36 39.32 7.37 1.79
C MET A 36 38.83 6.89 0.42
N HIS A 37 39.61 6.02 -0.25
CA HIS A 37 39.14 5.39 -1.49
C HIS A 37 37.92 4.50 -1.25
N GLU A 38 37.92 3.69 -0.20
CA GLU A 38 36.76 2.88 0.19
C GLU A 38 35.56 3.76 0.56
N MET A 39 35.79 4.85 1.31
CA MET A 39 34.76 5.83 1.65
C MET A 39 34.13 6.43 0.39
N SER A 40 34.93 6.86 -0.60
CA SER A 40 34.42 7.40 -1.85
C SER A 40 33.56 6.38 -2.62
N ALA A 41 33.96 5.10 -2.63
CA ALA A 41 33.20 4.04 -3.27
C ALA A 41 31.84 3.82 -2.58
N THR A 42 31.84 3.75 -1.23
CA THR A 42 30.60 3.57 -0.46
C THR A 42 29.65 4.75 -0.59
N VAL A 43 30.16 5.98 -0.65
CA VAL A 43 29.33 7.18 -0.86
C VAL A 43 28.62 7.14 -2.23
N HIS A 44 29.32 6.72 -3.29
CA HIS A 44 28.69 6.53 -4.59
C HIS A 44 27.62 5.43 -4.57
N GLU A 45 27.84 4.35 -3.83
CA GLU A 45 26.85 3.30 -3.66
C GLU A 45 25.61 3.79 -2.90
N VAL A 46 25.79 4.58 -1.84
CA VAL A 46 24.68 5.21 -1.10
C VAL A 46 23.86 6.13 -1.99
N ALA A 47 24.50 6.97 -2.82
CA ALA A 47 23.81 7.83 -3.76
C ALA A 47 22.97 7.02 -4.78
N ARG A 48 23.56 5.95 -5.33
CA ARG A 48 22.87 5.06 -6.26
C ARG A 48 21.68 4.34 -5.61
N ASN A 49 21.84 3.88 -4.37
CA ASN A 49 20.76 3.24 -3.61
C ASN A 49 19.62 4.21 -3.32
N ALA A 50 19.93 5.47 -2.99
CA ALA A 50 18.93 6.51 -2.79
C ALA A 50 18.13 6.80 -4.08
N GLU A 51 18.81 6.86 -5.23
CA GLU A 51 18.16 7.02 -6.53
C GLU A 51 17.22 5.84 -6.85
N GLN A 52 17.70 4.60 -6.69
CA GLN A 52 16.88 3.40 -6.90
C GLN A 52 15.67 3.36 -5.97
N ALA A 53 15.85 3.71 -4.70
CA ALA A 53 14.76 3.80 -3.74
C ALA A 53 13.76 4.90 -4.12
N SER A 54 14.21 6.02 -4.70
CA SER A 54 13.34 7.08 -5.21
C SER A 54 12.49 6.62 -6.39
N VAL A 55 13.07 5.84 -7.32
CA VAL A 55 12.33 5.25 -8.44
C VAL A 55 11.27 4.27 -7.92
N ALA A 56 11.65 3.37 -7.00
CA ALA A 56 10.72 2.42 -6.40
C ALA A 56 9.58 3.12 -5.64
N ALA A 57 9.88 4.20 -4.92
CA ALA A 57 8.86 5.03 -4.29
C ALA A 57 7.93 5.67 -5.32
N SER A 58 8.45 6.23 -6.42
CA SER A 58 7.61 6.82 -7.48
C SER A 58 6.67 5.79 -8.12
N ASP A 59 7.14 4.56 -8.33
CA ASP A 59 6.30 3.51 -8.89
C ASP A 59 5.24 3.02 -7.89
N ALA A 60 5.56 2.96 -6.60
CA ALA A 60 4.59 2.68 -5.55
C ALA A 60 3.51 3.78 -5.44
N ASP A 61 3.87 5.06 -5.59
CA ASP A 61 2.92 6.19 -5.63
C ASP A 61 1.95 6.05 -6.82
N LYS A 62 2.45 5.75 -8.02
CA LYS A 62 1.61 5.51 -9.20
C LYS A 62 0.65 4.35 -8.97
N GLN A 63 1.12 3.23 -8.43
CA GLN A 63 0.28 2.06 -8.15
C GLN A 63 -0.78 2.36 -7.09
N ALA A 64 -0.44 3.12 -6.04
CA ALA A 64 -1.40 3.53 -5.02
C ALA A 64 -2.49 4.45 -5.59
N ARG A 65 -2.13 5.40 -6.46
CA ARG A 65 -3.08 6.29 -7.15
C ARG A 65 -4.00 5.54 -8.10
N GLU A 66 -3.49 4.57 -8.85
CA GLU A 66 -4.32 3.73 -9.71
C GLU A 66 -5.27 2.87 -8.85
N GLY A 67 -4.78 2.34 -7.72
CA GLY A 67 -5.61 1.65 -6.74
C GLY A 67 -6.75 2.53 -6.20
N ASP A 68 -6.45 3.80 -5.90
CA ASP A 68 -7.45 4.77 -5.40
C ASP A 68 -8.54 5.03 -6.44
N LYS A 69 -8.15 5.14 -7.72
CA LYS A 69 -9.10 5.25 -8.83
C LYS A 69 -10.01 4.02 -8.94
N VAL A 70 -9.44 2.81 -8.87
CA VAL A 70 -10.22 1.56 -8.90
C VAL A 70 -11.17 1.47 -7.71
N VAL A 71 -10.75 1.89 -6.52
CA VAL A 71 -11.59 2.01 -5.33
C VAL A 71 -12.74 3.00 -5.57
N GLY A 72 -12.48 4.15 -6.18
CA GLY A 72 -13.50 5.13 -6.55
C GLY A 72 -14.53 4.56 -7.54
N GLU A 73 -14.08 3.84 -8.57
CA GLU A 73 -14.95 3.14 -9.52
C GLU A 73 -15.79 2.06 -8.83
N ALA A 74 -15.20 1.30 -7.90
CA ALA A 74 -15.91 0.29 -7.12
C ALA A 74 -17.02 0.92 -6.25
N ILE A 75 -16.76 2.05 -5.59
CA ILE A 75 -17.78 2.78 -4.80
C ILE A 75 -18.96 3.16 -5.71
N GLN A 76 -18.70 3.75 -6.87
CA GLN A 76 -19.77 4.13 -7.81
C GLN A 76 -20.62 2.94 -8.24
N GLN A 77 -20.00 1.78 -8.49
CA GLN A 77 -20.73 0.57 -8.88
C GLN A 77 -21.56 0.00 -7.73
N ILE A 78 -21.04 0.03 -6.51
CA ILE A 78 -21.76 -0.40 -5.31
C ILE A 78 -22.96 0.53 -5.03
N GLU A 79 -22.80 1.84 -5.20
CA GLU A 79 -23.91 2.81 -5.06
C GLU A 79 -25.01 2.58 -6.11
N ARG A 80 -24.63 2.26 -7.37
CA ARG A 80 -25.59 1.86 -8.40
C ARG A 80 -26.31 0.57 -8.05
N LEU A 81 -25.60 -0.42 -7.52
CA LEU A 81 -26.19 -1.66 -7.05
C LEU A 81 -27.18 -1.40 -5.91
N ALA A 82 -26.84 -0.53 -4.95
CA ALA A 82 -27.76 -0.14 -3.87
C ALA A 82 -29.06 0.44 -4.42
N ALA A 83 -28.97 1.33 -5.41
CA ALA A 83 -30.15 1.90 -6.07
C ALA A 83 -30.98 0.85 -6.81
N GLU A 84 -30.35 -0.15 -7.43
CA GLU A 84 -31.06 -1.26 -8.10
C GLU A 84 -31.79 -2.16 -7.09
N VAL A 85 -31.17 -2.45 -5.95
CA VAL A 85 -31.80 -3.21 -4.86
C VAL A 85 -33.02 -2.47 -4.32
N VAL A 86 -32.94 -1.15 -4.15
CA VAL A 86 -34.10 -0.33 -3.73
C VAL A 86 -35.22 -0.41 -4.76
N ARG A 87 -34.91 -0.21 -6.06
CA ARG A 87 -35.92 -0.31 -7.13
C ARG A 87 -36.57 -1.70 -7.19
N SER A 88 -35.77 -2.75 -7.01
CA SER A 88 -36.27 -4.13 -6.98
C SER A 88 -37.19 -4.36 -5.77
N SER A 89 -36.83 -3.82 -4.60
CA SER A 89 -37.66 -3.87 -3.40
C SER A 89 -39.01 -3.15 -3.60
N ASP A 90 -39.01 -1.99 -4.26
CA ASP A 90 -40.24 -1.25 -4.57
C ASP A 90 -41.13 -2.03 -5.55
N ALA A 91 -40.54 -2.65 -6.58
CA ALA A 91 -41.28 -3.51 -7.50
C ALA A 91 -41.91 -4.73 -6.82
N MET A 92 -41.22 -5.35 -5.85
CA MET A 92 -41.79 -6.43 -5.04
C MET A 92 -42.95 -5.94 -4.18
N ASN A 93 -42.85 -4.75 -3.57
CA ASN A 93 -43.95 -4.18 -2.79
C ASN A 93 -45.20 -3.92 -3.67
N VAL A 94 -45.01 -3.45 -4.90
CA VAL A 94 -46.12 -3.29 -5.85
C VAL A 94 -46.75 -4.64 -6.21
N LEU A 95 -45.92 -5.66 -6.49
CA LEU A 95 -46.40 -7.01 -6.80
C LEU A 95 -47.18 -7.64 -5.63
N GLU A 96 -46.76 -7.40 -4.40
CA GLU A 96 -47.48 -7.83 -3.20
C GLU A 96 -48.86 -7.17 -3.11
N GLN A 97 -48.93 -5.85 -3.34
CA GLN A 97 -50.20 -5.11 -3.34
C GLN A 97 -51.15 -5.57 -4.46
N ASP A 98 -50.63 -5.81 -5.65
CA ASP A 98 -51.46 -6.29 -6.77
C ASP A 98 -51.94 -7.73 -6.54
N SER A 99 -51.11 -8.58 -5.92
CA SER A 99 -51.52 -9.92 -5.51
C SER A 99 -52.62 -9.89 -4.43
N ASP A 100 -52.56 -8.94 -3.48
CA ASP A 100 -53.63 -8.72 -2.49
C ASP A 100 -54.95 -8.27 -3.15
N LYS A 101 -54.88 -7.39 -4.16
CA LYS A 101 -56.06 -7.00 -4.95
C LYS A 101 -56.66 -8.19 -5.70
N ILE A 102 -55.82 -9.03 -6.31
CA ILE A 102 -56.30 -10.24 -7.01
C ILE A 102 -57.00 -11.18 -6.02
N GLY A 103 -56.43 -11.38 -4.83
CA GLY A 103 -57.06 -12.17 -3.76
C GLY A 103 -58.48 -11.68 -3.44
N LYS A 104 -58.66 -10.36 -3.26
CA LYS A 104 -59.99 -9.76 -3.02
C LYS A 104 -60.96 -9.97 -4.19
N VAL A 105 -60.48 -9.97 -5.43
CA VAL A 105 -61.33 -10.27 -6.61
C VAL A 105 -61.72 -11.75 -6.61
N MET A 106 -60.81 -12.66 -6.25
CA MET A 106 -61.11 -14.08 -6.15
C MET A 106 -62.18 -14.36 -5.08
N ASP A 107 -62.13 -13.68 -3.94
CA ASP A 107 -63.17 -13.77 -2.90
C ASP A 107 -64.56 -13.42 -3.45
N VAL A 108 -64.65 -12.36 -4.27
CA VAL A 108 -65.91 -11.95 -4.92
C VAL A 108 -66.37 -13.01 -5.93
N ILE A 109 -65.47 -13.55 -6.76
CA ILE A 109 -65.82 -14.59 -7.74
C ILE A 109 -66.30 -15.86 -7.03
N LYS A 110 -65.65 -16.26 -5.94
CA LYS A 110 -66.04 -17.40 -5.11
C LYS A 110 -67.44 -17.21 -4.54
N ALA A 111 -67.72 -16.03 -3.99
CA ALA A 111 -69.06 -15.68 -3.49
C ALA A 111 -70.13 -15.70 -4.60
N VAL A 112 -69.82 -15.18 -5.79
CA VAL A 112 -70.73 -15.20 -6.95
C VAL A 112 -70.97 -16.63 -7.44
N ALA A 113 -69.94 -17.47 -7.51
CA ALA A 113 -70.06 -18.88 -7.90
C ALA A 113 -70.92 -19.66 -6.89
N GLU A 114 -70.72 -19.44 -5.59
CA GLU A 114 -71.53 -20.06 -4.53
C GLU A 114 -73.00 -19.60 -4.59
N GLN A 115 -73.23 -18.29 -4.79
CA GLN A 115 -74.58 -17.75 -4.96
C GLN A 115 -75.25 -18.32 -6.23
N THR A 116 -74.50 -18.47 -7.33
CA THR A 116 -74.98 -19.04 -8.59
C THR A 116 -75.33 -20.52 -8.41
N ASN A 117 -74.51 -21.27 -7.67
CA ASN A 117 -74.77 -22.66 -7.31
C ASN A 117 -76.06 -22.80 -6.48
N LEU A 118 -76.29 -21.92 -5.51
CA LEU A 118 -77.52 -21.87 -4.72
C LEU A 118 -78.76 -21.50 -5.56
N LEU A 119 -78.64 -20.52 -6.46
CA LEU A 119 -79.68 -20.13 -7.40
C LEU A 119 -80.06 -21.28 -8.34
N ALA A 120 -79.06 -21.95 -8.90
CA ALA A 120 -79.24 -23.11 -9.78
C ALA A 120 -79.92 -24.28 -9.06
N LEU A 121 -79.53 -24.55 -7.80
CA LEU A 121 -80.18 -25.56 -6.97
C LEU A 121 -81.66 -25.24 -6.74
N ASN A 122 -81.99 -24.00 -6.39
CA ASN A 122 -83.39 -23.58 -6.21
C ASN A 122 -84.20 -23.69 -7.51
N ALA A 123 -83.60 -23.35 -8.66
CA ALA A 123 -84.23 -23.51 -9.97
C ALA A 123 -84.45 -24.99 -10.34
N ALA A 124 -83.51 -25.88 -10.03
CA ALA A 124 -83.66 -27.32 -10.23
C ALA A 124 -84.79 -27.91 -9.37
N ILE A 125 -84.90 -27.46 -8.11
CA ILE A 125 -86.00 -27.85 -7.21
C ILE A 125 -87.36 -27.41 -7.77
N GLU A 126 -87.49 -26.15 -8.22
CA GLU A 126 -88.75 -25.63 -8.74
C GLU A 126 -89.12 -26.27 -10.10
N ALA A 127 -88.12 -26.57 -10.94
CA ALA A 127 -88.30 -27.30 -12.19
C ALA A 127 -88.80 -28.74 -11.95
N ALA A 128 -88.27 -29.43 -10.93
CA ALA A 128 -88.78 -30.74 -10.52
C ALA A 128 -90.23 -30.66 -10.01
N ARG A 129 -90.59 -29.56 -9.35
CA ARG A 129 -91.95 -29.30 -8.84
C ARG A 129 -92.97 -29.08 -9.95
N ALA A 130 -92.56 -28.53 -11.09
CA ALA A 130 -93.38 -28.33 -12.28
C ALA A 130 -93.60 -29.60 -13.13
N GLY A 131 -92.99 -30.74 -12.77
CA GLY A 131 -93.18 -32.03 -13.44
C GLY A 131 -92.71 -32.03 -14.90
N GLU A 132 -93.51 -32.61 -15.81
CA GLU A 132 -93.19 -32.71 -17.25
C GLU A 132 -92.95 -31.34 -17.92
N ALA A 133 -93.62 -30.28 -17.46
CA ALA A 133 -93.47 -28.93 -18.02
C ALA A 133 -92.12 -28.26 -17.63
N GLY A 134 -91.50 -28.69 -16.53
CA GLY A 134 -90.23 -28.14 -16.03
C GLY A 134 -88.98 -28.86 -16.53
N ARG A 135 -89.14 -29.93 -17.32
CA ARG A 135 -88.06 -30.86 -17.68
C ARG A 135 -86.90 -30.18 -18.44
N GLY A 136 -87.20 -29.23 -19.32
CA GLY A 136 -86.19 -28.42 -20.01
C GLY A 136 -85.45 -27.43 -19.09
N PHE A 137 -86.16 -26.85 -18.12
CA PHE A 137 -85.57 -25.96 -17.12
C PHE A 137 -84.67 -26.70 -16.12
N ALA A 138 -85.01 -27.94 -15.77
CA ALA A 138 -84.19 -28.78 -14.90
C ALA A 138 -82.81 -29.06 -15.49
N VAL A 139 -82.73 -29.37 -16.79
CA VAL A 139 -81.45 -29.60 -17.49
C VAL A 139 -80.58 -28.33 -17.50
N VAL A 140 -81.18 -27.17 -17.76
CA VAL A 140 -80.45 -25.88 -17.73
C VAL A 140 -79.97 -25.57 -16.32
N ALA A 141 -80.79 -25.83 -15.29
CA ALA A 141 -80.41 -25.60 -13.90
C ALA A 141 -79.23 -26.49 -13.46
N ASP A 142 -79.22 -27.78 -13.85
CA ASP A 142 -78.10 -28.69 -13.57
C ASP A 142 -76.82 -28.28 -14.31
N GLU A 143 -76.92 -27.81 -15.57
CA GLU A 143 -75.76 -27.31 -16.32
C GLU A 143 -75.17 -26.05 -15.68
N VAL A 144 -76.02 -25.09 -15.27
CA VAL A 144 -75.60 -23.88 -14.54
C VAL A 144 -74.94 -24.25 -13.21
N ARG A 145 -75.48 -25.25 -12.50
CA ARG A 145 -74.89 -25.76 -11.26
C ARG A 145 -73.50 -26.34 -11.49
N GLY A 146 -73.34 -27.15 -12.54
CA GLY A 146 -72.04 -27.69 -12.95
C GLY A 146 -71.01 -26.61 -13.29
N LEU A 147 -71.43 -25.56 -14.01
CA LEU A 147 -70.57 -24.39 -14.30
C LEU A 147 -70.17 -23.65 -13.02
N ALA A 148 -71.10 -23.45 -12.09
CA ALA A 148 -70.83 -22.78 -10.82
C ALA A 148 -69.80 -23.56 -9.98
N GLN A 149 -69.94 -24.88 -9.88
CA GLN A 149 -68.98 -25.75 -9.19
C GLN A 149 -67.60 -25.73 -9.84
N ARG A 150 -67.52 -25.80 -11.18
CA ARG A 150 -66.25 -25.67 -11.91
C ARG A 150 -65.59 -24.31 -11.70
N THR A 151 -66.39 -23.24 -11.67
CA THR A 151 -65.88 -21.88 -11.40
C THR A 151 -65.31 -21.78 -9.99
N GLN A 152 -65.98 -22.37 -8.99
CA GLN A 152 -65.51 -22.39 -7.62
C GLN A 152 -64.19 -23.16 -7.48
N GLN A 153 -64.09 -24.35 -8.10
CA GLN A 153 -62.85 -25.13 -8.12
C GLN A 153 -61.69 -24.35 -8.76
N SER A 154 -61.90 -23.74 -9.94
CA SER A 154 -60.85 -22.94 -10.58
C SER A 154 -60.46 -21.71 -9.76
N THR A 155 -61.41 -21.11 -9.02
CA THR A 155 -61.13 -19.97 -8.14
C THR A 155 -60.24 -20.39 -6.96
N GLU A 156 -60.47 -21.57 -6.38
CA GLU A 156 -59.61 -22.12 -5.32
C GLU A 156 -58.20 -22.46 -5.82
N GLU A 157 -58.08 -23.00 -7.04
CA GLU A 157 -56.78 -23.24 -7.67
C GLU A 157 -56.00 -21.92 -7.88
N ILE A 158 -56.67 -20.86 -8.36
CA ILE A 158 -56.07 -19.53 -8.53
C ILE A 158 -55.71 -18.90 -7.18
N GLU A 159 -56.56 -19.03 -6.15
CA GLU A 159 -56.29 -18.57 -4.79
C GLU A 159 -54.99 -19.16 -4.24
N GLY A 160 -54.76 -20.47 -4.46
CA GLY A 160 -53.51 -21.14 -4.11
C GLY A 160 -52.29 -20.58 -4.85
N LEU A 161 -52.42 -20.28 -6.15
CA LEU A 161 -51.35 -19.65 -6.94
C LEU A 161 -51.03 -18.22 -6.45
N VAL A 162 -52.05 -17.43 -6.12
CA VAL A 162 -51.89 -16.07 -5.58
C VAL A 162 -51.21 -16.11 -4.21
N ALA A 163 -51.60 -17.04 -3.33
CA ALA A 163 -50.96 -17.21 -2.03
C ALA A 163 -49.47 -17.59 -2.17
N ALA A 164 -49.14 -18.48 -3.11
CA ALA A 164 -47.75 -18.84 -3.42
C ALA A 164 -46.96 -17.63 -3.95
N LEU A 165 -47.56 -16.81 -4.83
CA LEU A 165 -46.96 -15.59 -5.35
C LEU A 165 -46.69 -14.56 -4.24
N GLN A 166 -47.65 -14.34 -3.34
CA GLN A 166 -47.48 -13.45 -2.18
C GLN A 166 -46.35 -13.92 -1.25
N ASN A 167 -46.24 -15.23 -1.02
CA ASN A 167 -45.17 -15.79 -0.20
C ASN A 167 -43.80 -15.58 -0.86
N GLY A 168 -43.69 -15.93 -2.15
CA GLY A 168 -42.45 -15.73 -2.92
C GLY A 168 -42.02 -14.26 -2.97
N THR A 169 -42.96 -13.34 -3.15
CA THR A 169 -42.69 -11.90 -3.18
C THR A 169 -42.15 -11.39 -1.83
N ARG A 170 -42.75 -11.83 -0.71
CA ARG A 170 -42.26 -11.50 0.65
C ARG A 170 -40.87 -12.08 0.91
N GLN A 171 -40.60 -13.30 0.46
CA GLN A 171 -39.27 -13.91 0.58
C GLN A 171 -38.21 -13.09 -0.17
N VAL A 172 -38.48 -12.71 -1.43
CA VAL A 172 -37.57 -11.89 -2.23
C VAL A 172 -37.36 -10.51 -1.60
N SER A 173 -38.41 -9.88 -1.08
CA SER A 173 -38.30 -8.61 -0.35
C SER A 173 -37.37 -8.70 0.85
N GLY A 174 -37.46 -9.79 1.64
CA GLY A 174 -36.54 -10.07 2.74
C GLY A 174 -35.08 -10.22 2.28
N ILE A 175 -34.84 -10.89 1.16
CA ILE A 175 -33.50 -11.01 0.55
C ILE A 175 -32.98 -9.64 0.14
N MET A 176 -33.81 -8.79 -0.50
CA MET A 176 -33.43 -7.44 -0.93
C MET A 176 -33.02 -6.54 0.25
N LEU A 177 -33.72 -6.63 1.39
CA LEU A 177 -33.33 -5.93 2.63
C LEU A 177 -31.96 -6.38 3.14
N GLY A 178 -31.67 -7.69 3.10
CA GLY A 178 -30.36 -8.24 3.42
C GLY A 178 -29.27 -7.75 2.46
N SER A 179 -29.54 -7.79 1.16
CA SER A 179 -28.64 -7.29 0.11
C SER A 179 -28.31 -5.81 0.28
N ARG A 180 -29.28 -4.98 0.70
CA ARG A 180 -29.05 -3.56 1.00
C ARG A 180 -28.04 -3.38 2.12
N THR A 181 -28.21 -4.09 3.24
CA THR A 181 -27.27 -4.05 4.37
C THR A 181 -25.85 -4.46 3.96
N LEU A 182 -25.72 -5.50 3.13
CA LEU A 182 -24.43 -5.96 2.60
C LEU A 182 -23.78 -4.92 1.68
N THR A 183 -24.59 -4.24 0.88
CA THR A 183 -24.13 -3.18 -0.03
C THR A 183 -23.61 -1.99 0.76
N ASP A 184 -24.33 -1.55 1.79
CA ASP A 184 -23.90 -0.46 2.69
C ASP A 184 -22.58 -0.78 3.40
N SER A 185 -22.43 -2.01 3.92
CA SER A 185 -21.19 -2.50 4.53
C SER A 185 -20.03 -2.54 3.51
N SER A 186 -20.32 -2.93 2.27
CA SER A 186 -19.33 -2.96 1.18
C SER A 186 -18.83 -1.56 0.83
N VAL A 187 -19.70 -0.54 0.82
CA VAL A 187 -19.29 0.86 0.65
C VAL A 187 -18.35 1.28 1.77
N GLU A 188 -18.68 0.96 3.03
CA GLU A 188 -17.86 1.32 4.18
C GLU A 188 -16.44 0.70 4.11
N LEU A 189 -16.37 -0.61 3.80
CA LEU A 189 -15.10 -1.32 3.63
C LEU A 189 -14.28 -0.74 2.47
N THR A 190 -14.93 -0.41 1.36
CA THR A 190 -14.26 0.16 0.18
C THR A 190 -13.72 1.56 0.49
N ARG A 191 -14.46 2.38 1.25
CA ARG A 191 -13.96 3.69 1.73
C ARG A 191 -12.74 3.54 2.64
N LYS A 192 -12.74 2.57 3.56
CA LYS A 192 -11.58 2.26 4.41
C LYS A 192 -10.35 1.86 3.59
N ALA A 193 -10.54 1.10 2.51
CA ALA A 193 -9.47 0.77 1.58
C ALA A 193 -8.91 2.03 0.90
N GLY A 194 -9.76 2.94 0.43
CA GLY A 194 -9.34 4.23 -0.13
C GLY A 194 -8.52 5.08 0.85
N THR A 195 -8.97 5.22 2.10
CA THR A 195 -8.20 5.93 3.15
C THR A 195 -6.83 5.28 3.41
N SER A 196 -6.74 3.96 3.29
CA SER A 196 -5.48 3.23 3.46
C SER A 196 -4.51 3.50 2.31
N LEU A 197 -5.00 3.55 1.07
CA LEU A 197 -4.22 3.94 -0.11
C LEU A 197 -3.73 5.39 -0.05
N GLU A 198 -4.57 6.31 0.46
CA GLU A 198 -4.16 7.69 0.70
C GLU A 198 -3.05 7.78 1.75
N SER A 199 -3.11 6.96 2.81
CA SER A 199 -2.03 6.86 3.80
C SER A 199 -0.75 6.31 3.19
N ILE A 200 -0.83 5.30 2.32
CA ILE A 200 0.32 4.75 1.60
C ILE A 200 0.96 5.83 0.73
N THR A 201 0.16 6.56 -0.05
CA THR A 201 0.61 7.66 -0.92
C THR A 201 1.40 8.73 -0.14
N ARG A 202 0.91 9.11 1.05
CA ARG A 202 1.63 10.05 1.94
C ARG A 202 2.96 9.49 2.45
N THR A 203 2.98 8.24 2.90
CA THR A 203 4.21 7.58 3.37
C THR A 203 5.24 7.47 2.25
N VAL A 204 4.81 7.11 1.04
CA VAL A 204 5.68 7.04 -0.14
C VAL A 204 6.25 8.39 -0.51
N SER A 205 5.44 9.46 -0.44
CA SER A 205 5.92 10.83 -0.65
C SER A 205 7.02 11.23 0.35
N ASN A 206 6.88 10.81 1.62
CA ASN A 206 7.91 11.03 2.63
C ASN A 206 9.21 10.26 2.32
N ILE A 207 9.10 9.00 1.85
CA ILE A 207 10.26 8.20 1.43
C ILE A 207 10.99 8.88 0.27
N GLN A 208 10.26 9.43 -0.70
CA GLN A 208 10.87 10.16 -1.82
C GLN A 208 11.64 11.40 -1.34
N ALA A 209 11.08 12.16 -0.39
CA ALA A 209 11.78 13.30 0.22
C ALA A 209 13.04 12.87 0.99
N MET A 210 12.97 11.75 1.74
CA MET A 210 14.13 11.20 2.44
C MET A 210 15.23 10.78 1.47
N ASN A 211 14.89 10.12 0.36
CA ASN A 211 15.88 9.71 -0.64
C ASN A 211 16.58 10.89 -1.30
N GLN A 212 15.86 12.00 -1.54
CA GLN A 212 16.48 13.24 -2.03
C GLN A 212 17.48 13.81 -1.02
N GLN A 213 17.16 13.78 0.27
CA GLN A 213 18.08 14.22 1.32
C GLN A 213 19.31 13.31 1.42
N ILE A 214 19.13 11.99 1.30
CA ILE A 214 20.25 11.03 1.31
C ILE A 214 21.16 11.26 0.11
N ALA A 215 20.59 11.47 -1.10
CA ALA A 215 21.38 11.75 -2.29
C ALA A 215 22.19 13.06 -2.13
N ALA A 216 21.57 14.13 -1.64
CA ALA A 216 22.27 15.38 -1.36
C ALA A 216 23.37 15.22 -0.31
N ALA A 217 23.12 14.47 0.77
CA ALA A 217 24.12 14.18 1.80
C ALA A 217 25.29 13.36 1.24
N ALA A 218 25.02 12.40 0.35
CA ALA A 218 26.05 11.62 -0.32
C ALA A 218 26.92 12.49 -1.24
N GLU A 219 26.34 13.42 -2.00
CA GLU A 219 27.10 14.40 -2.78
C GLU A 219 28.01 15.27 -1.90
N GLN A 220 27.50 15.73 -0.75
CA GLN A 220 28.32 16.48 0.22
C GLN A 220 29.45 15.62 0.80
N GLN A 221 29.18 14.37 1.16
CA GLN A 221 30.21 13.44 1.65
C GLN A 221 31.28 13.16 0.59
N SER A 222 30.90 13.07 -0.68
CA SER A 222 31.85 12.89 -1.79
C SER A 222 32.80 14.09 -1.91
N SER A 223 32.28 15.31 -1.80
CA SER A 223 33.10 16.53 -1.80
C SER A 223 34.08 16.56 -0.62
N VAL A 224 33.62 16.21 0.59
CA VAL A 224 34.48 16.16 1.78
C VAL A 224 35.55 15.07 1.63
N ALA A 225 35.20 13.92 1.03
CA ALA A 225 36.16 12.86 0.79
C ALA A 225 37.27 13.27 -0.19
N ASP A 226 36.95 14.03 -1.24
CA ASP A 226 37.95 14.58 -2.16
C ASP A 226 38.88 15.59 -1.46
N GLU A 227 38.35 16.45 -0.61
CA GLU A 227 39.16 17.40 0.19
C GLU A 227 40.12 16.69 1.16
N ILE A 228 39.65 15.64 1.83
CA ILE A 228 40.50 14.83 2.71
C ILE A 228 41.56 14.10 1.89
N SER A 229 41.21 13.54 0.73
CA SER A 229 42.17 12.88 -0.17
C SER A 229 43.30 13.83 -0.60
N ARG A 230 42.97 15.08 -0.96
CA ARG A 230 43.98 16.12 -1.26
C ARG A 230 44.84 16.46 -0.04
N SER A 231 44.23 16.52 1.15
CA SER A 231 44.95 16.79 2.40
C SER A 231 45.96 15.67 2.73
N ILE A 232 45.61 14.41 2.46
CA ILE A 232 46.49 13.25 2.63
C ILE A 232 47.70 13.34 1.70
N VAL A 233 47.51 13.74 0.44
CA VAL A 233 48.63 13.97 -0.50
C VAL A 233 49.56 15.05 0.05
N ASN A 234 49.02 16.18 0.53
CA ASN A 234 49.84 17.24 1.13
C ASN A 234 50.62 16.75 2.37
N VAL A 235 50.00 15.94 3.22
CA VAL A 235 50.68 15.36 4.40
C VAL A 235 51.82 14.45 3.97
N ARG A 236 51.61 13.62 2.95
CA ARG A 236 52.64 12.75 2.38
C ARG A 236 53.82 13.54 1.83
N ASP A 237 53.57 14.62 1.08
CA ASP A 237 54.61 15.48 0.52
C ASP A 237 55.44 16.15 1.63
N VAL A 238 54.79 16.64 2.70
CA VAL A 238 55.47 17.22 3.87
C VAL A 238 56.28 16.16 4.62
N SER A 239 55.77 14.92 4.74
CA SER A 239 56.53 13.80 5.33
C SER A 239 57.78 13.49 4.52
N GLU A 240 57.69 13.47 3.18
CA GLU A 240 58.83 13.23 2.29
C GLU A 240 59.89 14.34 2.41
N GLN A 241 59.47 15.60 2.44
CA GLN A 241 60.36 16.74 2.70
C GLN A 241 61.02 16.66 4.09
N THR A 242 60.29 16.18 5.10
CA THR A 242 60.82 16.01 6.47
C THR A 242 61.85 14.88 6.53
N ALA A 243 61.65 13.79 5.78
CA ALA A 243 62.65 12.73 5.63
C ALA A 243 63.95 13.26 4.99
N GLU A 244 63.84 14.00 3.88
CA GLU A 244 65.00 14.60 3.21
C GLU A 244 65.76 15.57 4.13
N ALA A 245 65.05 16.45 4.83
CA ALA A 245 65.66 17.37 5.80
C ALA A 245 66.32 16.64 6.98
N SER A 246 65.76 15.51 7.40
CA SER A 246 66.35 14.65 8.44
C SER A 246 67.64 14.01 7.93
N GLU A 247 67.67 13.48 6.71
CA GLU A 247 68.90 12.93 6.10
C GLU A 247 70.02 13.98 6.00
N GLU A 248 69.69 15.20 5.58
CA GLU A 248 70.65 16.31 5.52
C GLU A 248 71.17 16.70 6.91
N THR A 249 70.28 16.71 7.91
CA THR A 249 70.62 17.00 9.31
C THR A 249 71.52 15.90 9.90
N ALA A 250 71.26 14.62 9.61
CA ALA A 250 72.13 13.51 9.99
C ALA A 250 73.52 13.64 9.36
N ALA A 251 73.60 13.93 8.06
CA ALA A 251 74.88 14.13 7.36
C ALA A 251 75.67 15.29 7.99
N SER A 252 75.01 16.41 8.28
CA SER A 252 75.61 17.57 8.94
C SER A 252 76.08 17.26 10.37
N SER A 253 75.35 16.43 11.11
CA SER A 253 75.72 15.98 12.46
C SER A 253 76.99 15.14 12.46
N VAL A 254 77.11 14.20 11.51
CA VAL A 254 78.31 13.39 11.32
C VAL A 254 79.51 14.26 11.00
N GLU A 255 79.34 15.26 10.13
CA GLU A 255 80.40 16.19 9.76
C GLU A 255 80.82 17.10 10.95
N LEU A 256 79.86 17.57 11.74
CA LEU A 256 80.13 18.32 12.98
C LEU A 256 80.90 17.49 14.00
N ALA A 257 80.54 16.22 14.18
CA ALA A 257 81.27 15.29 15.06
C ALA A 257 82.72 15.09 14.55
N ARG A 258 82.90 14.92 13.24
CA ARG A 258 84.22 14.79 12.59
C ARG A 258 85.08 16.03 12.81
N LEU A 259 84.55 17.22 12.53
CA LEU A 259 85.24 18.50 12.72
C LEU A 259 85.57 18.77 14.19
N GLY A 260 84.62 18.46 15.09
CA GLY A 260 84.83 18.54 16.54
C GLY A 260 85.97 17.65 17.03
N GLY A 261 86.06 16.41 16.52
CA GLY A 261 87.17 15.49 16.80
C GLY A 261 88.52 15.98 16.25
N GLN A 262 88.55 16.53 15.03
CA GLN A 262 89.76 17.11 14.45
C GLN A 262 90.26 18.33 15.22
N LEU A 263 89.36 19.23 15.64
CA LEU A 263 89.68 20.36 16.50
C LEU A 263 90.23 19.91 17.87
N GLN A 264 89.65 18.86 18.47
CA GLN A 264 90.16 18.26 19.70
C GLN A 264 91.61 17.77 19.54
N MET A 265 91.91 17.06 18.45
CA MET A 265 93.28 16.61 18.15
C MET A 265 94.25 17.79 17.98
N MET A 266 93.87 18.80 17.19
CA MET A 266 94.71 19.98 16.99
C MET A 266 95.01 20.72 18.30
N VAL A 267 93.99 20.97 19.14
CA VAL A 267 94.19 21.65 20.43
C VAL A 267 95.00 20.80 21.40
N SER A 268 94.85 19.47 21.40
CA SER A 268 95.67 18.59 22.23
C SER A 268 97.17 18.66 21.88
N HIS A 269 97.50 18.98 20.63
CA HIS A 269 98.88 19.14 20.16
C HIS A 269 99.54 20.44 20.65
N PHE A 270 98.73 21.48 20.92
CA PHE A 270 99.19 22.76 21.48
C PHE A 270 99.18 22.81 23.00
N ARG A 271 98.65 21.78 23.66
CA ARG A 271 98.57 21.66 25.11
C ARG A 271 99.81 20.91 25.62
N VAL A 272 100.97 21.57 25.52
CA VAL A 272 102.22 21.21 26.22
C VAL A 272 102.37 22.11 27.43
#